data_AF-R5LST5-F1
#
_entry.id   AF-R5LST5-F1
#
_cell.length_a   1.000
_cell.length_b   1.000
_cell.length_c   1.000
_cell.angle_alpha   90.00
_cell.angle_beta   90.00
_cell.angle_gamma   90.00
#
_symmetry.space_group_name_H-M   'P 1'
#
loop_
_entity.id
_entity.type
_entity.pdbx_description
1 polymer ?
#
loop_
_entity_poly.entity_id
_entity_poly.type
_entity_poly.pdbx_seq_one_letter_code
_entity_poly.pdbx_strand_id
1 'polypeptide(L)'
;MTYNYQLMSSLFVWMLSIATVIGVVIVAIRLFLKKKSNELSERIATITPYSDIQESREKELRQSNKSFFIDIETDLRNSFNGHIISYSEEEQFTKYYTEFFHEVNSLLKNLEAFHIEPSEVISKFTHDFGDIHSIVKRHNEQVIQDTLDTHKDFFDHCLKYPLDKQQRRSIVSEEDNCLVVSSAGSGKTSSIIGKVRYLIDIKHINPQNILLISYTNKAAAELTERMNIVGLRGYTFHKLAIDIIGKATGQKPSICDNTDALFVKIYHKLLEDEDFKKSIVEYFVDYQVQEADWEHRKNERRQQLSELKEIRLKAQFPDMDGKVFYVRSEQEQKICFALSSLGVKFRYEEPYEYPLADEMHSQYKPDFSIYFEQDDKTKRIYLEHFGVDEHGLVPTWFAKDKGITYEEANQKYNDGITWKKAAHEKFGTVLLTTSSADFHYSDIRHTLKVSLEKAGVPVQEKLMPNCMTWFFLKTASRKRLSFGLL
;
A
#
# COMPACT_ATOMS: atom_id res chain seq x y z
N MET A 1 54.61 -34.21 -78.43
CA MET A 1 54.92 -33.34 -77.28
C MET A 1 54.47 -31.88 -77.45
N THR A 2 54.18 -31.40 -78.67
CA THR A 2 53.80 -29.99 -78.94
C THR A 2 52.34 -29.62 -78.62
N TYR A 3 51.38 -30.56 -78.73
CA TYR A 3 49.96 -30.28 -78.44
C TYR A 3 49.64 -30.00 -76.97
N ASN A 4 50.35 -30.65 -76.03
CA ASN A 4 50.18 -30.40 -74.59
C ASN A 4 50.71 -29.03 -74.14
N TYR A 5 51.73 -28.49 -74.81
CA TYR A 5 52.27 -27.15 -74.49
C TYR A 5 51.31 -26.03 -74.90
N GLN A 6 50.62 -26.16 -76.04
CA GLN A 6 49.65 -25.17 -76.50
C GLN A 6 48.40 -25.15 -75.61
N LEU A 7 47.90 -26.32 -75.19
CA LEU A 7 46.75 -26.43 -74.28
C LEU A 7 47.09 -25.90 -72.88
N MET A 8 48.28 -26.22 -72.34
CA MET A 8 48.76 -25.68 -71.06
C MET A 8 48.96 -24.16 -71.12
N SER A 9 49.46 -23.60 -72.24
CA SER A 9 49.61 -22.16 -72.41
C SER A 9 48.27 -21.42 -72.44
N SER A 10 47.25 -22.00 -73.10
CA SER A 10 45.89 -21.46 -73.14
C SER A 10 45.24 -21.50 -71.76
N LEU A 11 45.31 -22.64 -71.06
CA LEU A 11 44.83 -22.77 -69.68
C LEU A 11 45.50 -21.77 -68.72
N PHE A 12 46.81 -21.53 -68.87
CA PHE A 12 47.53 -20.55 -68.09
C PHE A 12 47.06 -19.10 -68.37
N VAL A 13 46.83 -18.75 -69.64
CA VAL A 13 46.29 -17.43 -70.03
C VAL A 13 44.86 -17.25 -69.53
N TRP A 14 44.03 -18.29 -69.56
CA TRP A 14 42.68 -18.27 -68.98
C TRP A 14 42.72 -18.11 -67.46
N MET A 15 43.58 -18.83 -66.77
CA MET A 15 43.78 -18.69 -65.32
C MET A 15 44.29 -17.29 -64.95
N LEU A 16 45.21 -16.72 -65.74
CA LEU A 16 45.72 -15.36 -65.53
C LEU A 16 44.65 -14.29 -65.82
N SER A 17 43.80 -14.51 -66.81
CA SER A 17 42.67 -13.65 -67.16
C SER A 17 41.57 -13.70 -66.09
N ILE A 18 41.27 -14.87 -65.55
CA ILE A 18 40.34 -15.04 -64.43
C ILE A 18 40.90 -14.38 -63.17
N ALA A 19 42.19 -14.57 -62.86
CA ALA A 19 42.83 -13.95 -61.71
C ALA A 19 42.84 -12.41 -61.80
N THR A 20 43.05 -11.84 -62.99
CA THR A 20 43.00 -10.39 -63.21
C THR A 20 41.57 -9.85 -63.10
N VAL A 21 40.56 -10.53 -63.66
CA VAL A 21 39.15 -10.15 -63.48
C VAL A 21 38.75 -10.19 -62.00
N ILE A 22 39.12 -11.26 -61.27
CA ILE A 22 38.89 -11.36 -59.83
C ILE A 22 39.59 -10.22 -59.08
N GLY A 23 40.84 -9.90 -59.43
CA GLY A 23 41.58 -8.78 -58.84
C GLY A 23 40.90 -7.43 -59.07
N VAL A 24 40.42 -7.15 -60.29
CA VAL A 24 39.68 -5.92 -60.62
C VAL A 24 38.36 -5.85 -59.84
N VAL A 25 37.64 -6.97 -59.72
CA VAL A 25 36.40 -7.05 -58.93
C VAL A 25 36.68 -6.79 -57.45
N ILE A 26 37.73 -7.37 -56.87
CA ILE A 26 38.12 -7.13 -55.47
C ILE A 26 38.47 -5.65 -55.24
N VAL A 27 39.24 -5.03 -56.14
CA VAL A 27 39.57 -3.60 -56.05
C VAL A 27 38.32 -2.72 -56.16
N ALA A 28 37.40 -3.04 -57.08
CA ALA A 28 36.14 -2.32 -57.22
C ALA A 28 35.26 -2.43 -55.95
N ILE A 29 35.16 -3.63 -55.36
CA ILE A 29 34.43 -3.84 -54.10
C ILE A 29 35.11 -3.07 -52.96
N ARG A 30 36.45 -3.09 -52.86
CA ARG A 30 37.18 -2.31 -51.85
C ARG A 30 36.93 -0.81 -51.96
N LEU A 31 36.94 -0.25 -53.18
CA LEU A 31 36.63 1.17 -53.40
C LEU A 31 35.17 1.50 -53.04
N PHE A 32 34.24 0.63 -53.41
CA PHE A 32 32.83 0.78 -53.05
C PHE A 32 32.59 0.74 -51.54
N LEU A 33 33.19 -0.22 -50.84
CA LEU A 33 33.09 -0.34 -49.38
C LEU A 33 33.74 0.85 -48.66
N LYS A 34 34.87 1.36 -49.15
CA LYS A 34 35.50 2.58 -48.61
C LYS A 34 34.60 3.81 -48.78
N LYS A 35 33.93 3.94 -49.93
CA LYS A 35 32.94 5.01 -50.15
C LYS A 35 31.77 4.88 -49.17
N LYS A 36 31.22 3.68 -48.99
CA LYS A 36 30.12 3.40 -48.04
C LYS A 36 30.53 3.67 -46.59
N SER A 37 31.77 3.37 -46.22
CA SER A 37 32.36 3.71 -44.91
C SER A 37 32.42 5.20 -44.66
N ASN A 38 32.84 5.99 -45.66
CA ASN A 38 32.85 7.45 -45.55
C ASN A 38 31.42 8.01 -45.44
N GLU A 39 30.49 7.55 -46.28
CA GLU A 39 29.08 7.98 -46.24
C GLU A 39 28.44 7.67 -44.88
N LEU A 40 28.71 6.50 -44.30
CA LEU A 40 28.20 6.15 -42.98
C LEU A 40 28.86 6.96 -41.85
N SER A 41 30.16 7.27 -41.98
CA SER A 41 30.86 8.14 -41.01
C SER A 41 30.26 9.55 -40.98
N GLU A 42 29.95 10.11 -42.14
CA GLU A 42 29.24 11.40 -42.24
C GLU A 42 27.85 11.31 -41.62
N ARG A 43 27.11 10.23 -41.88
CA ARG A 43 25.78 10.02 -41.27
C ARG A 43 25.85 9.96 -39.75
N ILE A 44 26.80 9.22 -39.19
CA ILE A 44 27.02 9.13 -37.74
C ILE A 44 27.29 10.52 -37.16
N ALA A 45 28.17 11.31 -37.79
CA ALA A 45 28.47 12.67 -37.34
C ALA A 45 27.26 13.64 -37.42
N THR A 46 26.22 13.27 -38.19
CA THR A 46 24.95 14.02 -38.31
C THR A 46 23.79 13.40 -37.52
N ILE A 47 24.04 12.37 -36.70
CA ILE A 47 23.02 11.85 -35.79
C ILE A 47 22.48 13.00 -34.97
N THR A 48 21.16 13.04 -34.81
CA THR A 48 20.55 14.03 -33.93
C THR A 48 20.85 13.65 -32.49
N PRO A 49 21.43 14.53 -31.66
CA PRO A 49 21.68 14.20 -30.27
C PRO A 49 20.41 13.74 -29.55
N TYR A 50 20.51 12.76 -28.65
CA TYR A 50 19.36 12.24 -27.91
C TYR A 50 18.70 13.34 -27.07
N SER A 51 19.52 14.22 -26.50
CA SER A 51 19.12 15.45 -25.78
C SER A 51 18.13 16.30 -26.56
N ASP A 52 18.38 16.52 -27.86
CA ASP A 52 17.52 17.35 -28.73
C ASP A 52 16.14 16.69 -28.96
N ILE A 53 16.05 15.35 -28.89
CA ILE A 53 14.80 14.60 -29.02
C ILE A 53 13.98 14.71 -27.73
N GLN A 54 14.61 14.61 -26.56
CA GLN A 54 13.93 14.83 -25.28
C GLN A 54 13.41 16.27 -25.18
N GLU A 55 14.24 17.27 -25.51
CA GLU A 55 13.81 18.66 -25.51
C GLU A 55 12.66 18.93 -26.48
N SER A 56 12.61 18.27 -27.65
CA SER A 56 11.49 18.45 -28.61
C SER A 56 10.14 17.93 -28.08
N ARG A 57 10.16 16.99 -27.13
CA ARG A 57 8.94 16.53 -26.42
C ARG A 57 8.53 17.49 -25.31
N GLU A 58 9.46 18.27 -24.77
CA GLU A 58 9.23 19.23 -23.68
C GLU A 58 9.06 20.69 -24.15
N LYS A 59 9.51 21.05 -25.37
CA LYS A 59 9.49 22.41 -25.94
C LYS A 59 8.47 22.61 -27.06
N GLU A 60 7.20 22.77 -26.68
CA GLU A 60 6.34 23.81 -27.29
C GLU A 60 6.77 25.23 -26.83
N LEU A 61 7.81 25.37 -26.00
CA LEU A 61 8.31 26.65 -25.47
C LEU A 61 9.85 26.72 -25.47
N ARG A 62 10.37 27.52 -26.43
CA ARG A 62 11.71 28.20 -26.53
C ARG A 62 12.66 27.69 -27.64
N GLN A 63 13.11 28.64 -28.47
CA GLN A 63 14.00 28.46 -29.64
C GLN A 63 15.43 27.99 -29.27
N SER A 64 16.01 27.20 -30.17
CA SER A 64 17.15 26.29 -29.99
C SER A 64 18.55 26.89 -30.25
N ASN A 65 19.56 26.32 -29.57
CA ASN A 65 20.89 26.07 -30.13
C ASN A 65 20.97 24.56 -30.41
N LYS A 66 21.09 24.14 -31.68
CA LYS A 66 21.25 22.71 -32.03
C LYS A 66 22.65 22.24 -31.64
N SER A 67 22.72 21.12 -30.93
CA SER A 67 23.96 20.45 -30.56
C SER A 67 24.46 19.57 -31.72
N PHE A 68 25.78 19.37 -31.84
CA PHE A 68 26.37 18.43 -32.80
C PHE A 68 26.67 17.11 -32.09
N PHE A 69 26.34 15.99 -32.72
CA PHE A 69 26.72 14.68 -32.20
C PHE A 69 28.23 14.48 -32.32
N ILE A 70 28.88 14.14 -31.19
CA ILE A 70 30.33 13.90 -31.12
C ILE A 70 30.56 12.39 -30.96
N ASP A 71 30.02 11.82 -29.89
CA ASP A 71 30.02 10.40 -29.60
C ASP A 71 28.91 10.06 -28.58
N ILE A 72 28.67 8.77 -28.34
CA ILE A 72 27.60 8.29 -27.46
C ILE A 72 27.85 8.72 -26.00
N GLU A 73 29.09 8.68 -25.51
CA GLU A 73 29.41 9.06 -24.12
C GLU A 73 29.16 10.55 -23.87
N THR A 74 29.52 11.41 -24.81
CA THR A 74 29.33 12.85 -24.75
C THR A 74 27.85 13.20 -24.87
N ASP A 75 27.12 12.56 -25.77
CA ASP A 75 25.67 12.76 -25.90
C ASP A 75 24.91 12.29 -24.66
N LEU A 76 25.31 11.15 -24.06
CA LEU A 76 24.78 10.67 -22.79
C LEU A 76 24.98 11.71 -21.68
N ARG A 77 26.21 12.22 -21.51
CA ARG A 77 26.53 13.22 -20.49
C ARG A 77 25.76 14.52 -20.68
N ASN A 78 25.55 14.95 -21.92
CA ASN A 78 24.78 16.15 -22.23
C ASN A 78 23.29 15.95 -21.99
N SER A 79 22.75 14.79 -22.38
CA SER A 79 21.34 14.44 -22.24
C SER A 79 20.91 14.27 -20.79
N PHE A 80 21.79 13.70 -19.96
CA PHE A 80 21.50 13.37 -18.57
C PHE A 80 22.39 14.15 -17.58
N ASN A 81 22.74 15.39 -17.92
CA ASN A 81 23.64 16.19 -17.09
C ASN A 81 23.08 16.38 -15.67
N GLY A 82 23.81 15.87 -14.67
CA GLY A 82 23.38 15.91 -13.26
C GLY A 82 22.16 15.03 -12.93
N HIS A 83 21.76 14.14 -13.84
CA HIS A 83 20.62 13.24 -13.70
C HIS A 83 21.08 11.78 -13.66
N ILE A 84 20.55 11.02 -12.71
CA ILE A 84 20.80 9.58 -12.61
C ILE A 84 19.89 8.88 -13.62
N ILE A 85 20.48 8.14 -14.55
CA ILE A 85 19.77 7.40 -15.59
C ILE A 85 19.13 6.16 -14.96
N SER A 86 17.80 6.08 -14.97
CA SER A 86 17.09 4.87 -14.53
C SER A 86 17.19 3.74 -15.55
N TYR A 87 16.85 2.51 -15.16
CA TYR A 87 16.80 1.38 -16.09
C TYR A 87 15.96 1.67 -17.35
N SER A 88 14.77 2.26 -17.20
CA SER A 88 13.92 2.55 -18.37
C SER A 88 14.48 3.66 -19.26
N GLU A 89 15.21 4.63 -18.70
CA GLU A 89 15.90 5.66 -19.47
C GLU A 89 17.09 5.10 -20.23
N GLU A 90 17.87 4.21 -19.60
CA GLU A 90 18.97 3.48 -20.25
C GLU A 90 18.47 2.62 -21.41
N GLU A 91 17.34 1.92 -21.23
CA GLU A 91 16.72 1.13 -22.30
C GLU A 91 16.30 2.02 -23.48
N GLN A 92 15.69 3.17 -23.21
CA GLN A 92 15.29 4.13 -24.25
C GLN A 92 16.50 4.71 -24.99
N PHE A 93 17.54 5.12 -24.25
CA PHE A 93 18.78 5.65 -24.81
C PHE A 93 19.51 4.60 -25.66
N THR A 94 19.62 3.37 -25.18
CA THR A 94 20.23 2.26 -25.94
C THR A 94 19.45 1.97 -27.20
N LYS A 95 18.12 1.86 -27.09
CA LYS A 95 17.23 1.61 -28.22
C LYS A 95 17.35 2.67 -29.31
N TYR A 96 17.59 3.93 -28.94
CA TYR A 96 17.79 5.02 -29.89
C TYR A 96 18.98 4.75 -30.83
N TYR A 97 20.11 4.24 -30.32
CA TYR A 97 21.29 3.97 -31.15
C TYR A 97 21.29 2.59 -31.82
N THR A 98 20.42 1.67 -31.42
CA THR A 98 20.38 0.29 -31.94
C THR A 98 20.23 0.23 -33.47
N GLU A 99 19.40 1.09 -34.06
CA GLU A 99 19.20 1.10 -35.52
C GLU A 99 20.48 1.50 -36.26
N PHE A 100 21.16 2.54 -35.79
CA PHE A 100 22.46 2.97 -36.32
C PHE A 100 23.54 1.90 -36.12
N PHE A 101 23.54 1.23 -34.96
CA PHE A 101 24.46 0.14 -34.68
C PHE A 101 24.28 -1.06 -35.61
N HIS A 102 23.04 -1.42 -35.96
CA HIS A 102 22.80 -2.49 -36.93
C HIS A 102 23.36 -2.15 -38.32
N GLU A 103 23.21 -0.91 -38.78
CA GLU A 103 23.80 -0.45 -40.04
C GLU A 103 25.33 -0.49 -40.00
N VAL A 104 25.92 0.01 -38.91
CA VAL A 104 27.38 0.00 -38.68
C VAL A 104 27.94 -1.42 -38.62
N ASN A 105 27.31 -2.31 -37.85
CA ASN A 105 27.77 -3.70 -37.70
C ASN A 105 27.65 -4.49 -39.02
N SER A 106 26.61 -4.22 -39.82
CA SER A 106 26.49 -4.80 -41.16
C SER A 106 27.66 -4.36 -42.07
N LEU A 107 28.06 -3.09 -41.99
CA LEU A 107 29.20 -2.58 -42.74
C LEU A 107 30.53 -3.15 -42.23
N LEU A 108 30.74 -3.22 -40.91
CA LEU A 108 31.98 -3.74 -40.32
C LEU A 108 32.29 -5.17 -40.78
N LYS A 109 31.29 -6.07 -40.78
CA LYS A 109 31.46 -7.43 -41.31
C LYS A 109 31.95 -7.46 -42.75
N ASN A 110 31.45 -6.53 -43.57
CA ASN A 110 31.88 -6.40 -44.96
C ASN A 110 33.29 -5.79 -45.06
N LEU A 111 33.65 -4.83 -44.20
CA LEU A 111 35.01 -4.25 -44.19
C LEU A 111 36.06 -5.29 -43.79
N GLU A 112 35.78 -6.08 -42.74
CA GLU A 112 36.64 -7.17 -42.27
C GLU A 112 36.88 -8.22 -43.36
N ALA A 113 35.83 -8.66 -44.06
CA ALA A 113 35.92 -9.64 -45.14
C ALA A 113 36.85 -9.21 -46.29
N PHE A 114 37.06 -7.90 -46.46
CA PHE A 114 37.94 -7.34 -47.48
C PHE A 114 39.23 -6.72 -46.91
N HIS A 115 39.54 -6.93 -45.62
CA HIS A 115 40.68 -6.36 -44.90
C HIS A 115 40.79 -4.84 -45.05
N ILE A 116 39.70 -4.13 -44.78
CA ILE A 116 39.63 -2.67 -44.79
C ILE A 116 39.45 -2.18 -43.35
N GLU A 117 40.31 -1.28 -42.91
CA GLU A 117 40.18 -0.64 -41.60
C GLU A 117 38.98 0.33 -41.58
N PRO A 118 38.10 0.27 -40.56
CA PRO A 118 37.02 1.23 -40.38
C PRO A 118 37.55 2.63 -40.02
N SER A 119 36.72 3.66 -40.21
CA SER A 119 37.05 5.02 -39.78
C SER A 119 37.07 5.12 -38.25
N GLU A 120 37.78 6.10 -37.71
CA GLU A 120 37.82 6.37 -36.26
C GLU A 120 36.42 6.61 -35.68
N VAL A 121 35.55 7.31 -36.43
CA VAL A 121 34.15 7.57 -36.05
C VAL A 121 33.36 6.27 -35.92
N ILE A 122 33.48 5.36 -36.88
CA ILE A 122 32.80 4.06 -36.86
C ILE A 122 33.32 3.19 -35.71
N SER A 123 34.64 3.12 -35.55
CA SER A 123 35.29 2.35 -34.48
C SER A 123 34.87 2.84 -33.10
N LYS A 124 34.89 4.17 -32.89
CA LYS A 124 34.45 4.80 -31.65
C LYS A 124 32.96 4.57 -31.38
N PHE A 125 32.11 4.73 -32.38
CA PHE A 125 30.67 4.47 -32.25
C PHE A 125 30.38 3.01 -31.85
N THR A 126 31.03 2.05 -32.50
CA THR A 126 30.85 0.62 -32.19
C THR A 126 31.37 0.27 -30.81
N HIS A 127 32.52 0.82 -30.43
CA HIS A 127 33.09 0.67 -29.09
C HIS A 127 32.13 1.23 -28.03
N ASP A 128 31.72 2.49 -28.17
CA ASP A 128 30.87 3.16 -27.18
C ASP A 128 29.49 2.49 -27.08
N PHE A 129 28.92 2.00 -28.18
CA PHE A 129 27.67 1.23 -28.15
C PHE A 129 27.85 -0.12 -27.45
N GLY A 130 28.97 -0.82 -27.70
CA GLY A 130 29.29 -2.07 -27.02
C GLY A 130 29.48 -1.89 -25.51
N ASP A 131 30.01 -0.74 -25.09
CA ASP A 131 30.25 -0.37 -23.70
C ASP A 131 29.14 0.50 -23.08
N ILE A 132 27.99 0.64 -23.74
CA ILE A 132 26.95 1.61 -23.35
C ILE A 132 26.50 1.45 -21.88
N HIS A 133 26.31 0.22 -21.42
CA HIS A 133 25.96 -0.10 -20.03
C HIS A 133 27.06 0.33 -19.03
N SER A 134 28.33 0.17 -19.42
CA SER A 134 29.47 0.59 -18.60
C SER A 134 29.58 2.11 -18.53
N ILE A 135 29.26 2.81 -19.62
CA ILE A 135 29.23 4.27 -19.70
C ILE A 135 28.11 4.82 -18.80
N VAL A 136 26.88 4.27 -18.90
CA VAL A 136 25.74 4.62 -18.03
C VAL A 136 26.10 4.41 -16.56
N LYS A 137 26.68 3.25 -16.21
CA LYS A 137 27.08 2.95 -14.84
C LYS A 137 28.09 3.96 -14.29
N ARG A 138 29.08 4.36 -15.10
CA ARG A 138 30.10 5.36 -14.71
C ARG A 138 29.48 6.74 -14.51
N HIS A 139 28.60 7.15 -15.42
CA HIS A 139 27.82 8.39 -15.30
C HIS A 139 27.01 8.41 -14.02
N ASN A 140 26.21 7.36 -13.76
CA ASN A 140 25.38 7.26 -12.56
C ASN A 140 26.22 7.29 -11.28
N GLU A 141 27.35 6.57 -11.21
CA GLU A 141 28.21 6.61 -10.03
C GLU A 141 28.78 8.01 -9.77
N GLN A 142 29.17 8.72 -10.84
CA GLN A 142 29.65 10.10 -10.74
C GLN A 142 28.55 11.03 -10.23
N VAL A 143 27.35 10.99 -10.85
CA VAL A 143 26.21 11.83 -10.43
C VAL A 143 25.78 11.53 -9.00
N ILE A 144 25.77 10.24 -8.61
CA ILE A 144 25.47 9.83 -7.23
C ILE A 144 26.48 10.44 -6.27
N GLN A 145 27.78 10.33 -6.56
CA GLN A 145 28.83 10.85 -5.69
C GLN A 145 28.74 12.38 -5.58
N ASP A 146 28.55 13.08 -6.70
CA ASP A 146 28.37 14.54 -6.73
C ASP A 146 27.13 14.98 -5.94
N THR A 147 26.03 14.24 -6.05
CA THR A 147 24.79 14.49 -5.29
C THR A 147 25.01 14.30 -3.79
N LEU A 148 25.70 13.22 -3.40
CA LEU A 148 26.01 12.91 -2.01
C LEU A 148 26.92 13.97 -1.37
N ASP A 149 27.91 14.47 -2.11
CA ASP A 149 28.82 15.49 -1.65
C ASP A 149 28.15 16.87 -1.58
N THR A 150 27.37 17.22 -2.61
CA THR A 150 26.59 18.47 -2.67
C THR A 150 25.60 18.58 -1.52
N HIS A 151 24.92 17.48 -1.18
CA HIS A 151 23.89 17.44 -0.14
C HIS A 151 24.37 16.80 1.17
N LYS A 152 25.69 16.79 1.42
CA LYS A 152 26.28 16.18 2.62
C LYS A 152 25.64 16.68 3.91
N ASP A 153 25.42 17.98 4.02
CA ASP A 153 24.83 18.61 5.22
C ASP A 153 23.40 18.09 5.50
N PHE A 154 22.58 17.94 4.45
CA PHE A 154 21.26 17.33 4.57
C PHE A 154 21.36 15.91 5.13
N PHE A 155 22.25 15.06 4.62
CA PHE A 155 22.37 13.68 5.09
C PHE A 155 22.93 13.56 6.51
N ASP A 156 23.72 14.54 6.95
CA ASP A 156 24.27 14.61 8.30
C ASP A 156 23.21 15.04 9.32
N HIS A 157 22.23 15.86 8.92
CA HIS A 157 21.33 16.55 9.86
C HIS A 157 19.83 16.36 9.64
N CYS A 158 19.38 15.68 8.57
CA CYS A 158 17.96 15.48 8.29
C CYS A 158 17.21 14.63 9.34
N LEU A 159 17.95 13.87 10.16
CA LEU A 159 17.46 13.04 11.24
C LEU A 159 18.28 13.26 12.52
N LYS A 160 17.82 12.70 13.64
CA LYS A 160 18.53 12.76 14.94
C LYS A 160 19.96 12.20 14.87
N TYR A 161 20.20 11.20 14.04
CA TYR A 161 21.51 10.61 13.81
C TYR A 161 21.85 10.66 12.33
N PRO A 162 23.12 10.95 11.96
CA PRO A 162 23.56 10.96 10.58
C PRO A 162 23.29 9.63 9.87
N LEU A 163 22.91 9.70 8.60
CA LEU A 163 22.71 8.52 7.77
C LEU A 163 24.07 7.94 7.33
N ASP A 164 24.19 6.62 7.30
CA ASP A 164 25.40 5.95 6.80
C ASP A 164 25.48 5.97 5.26
N LYS A 165 26.63 5.57 4.70
CA LYS A 165 26.86 5.59 3.25
C LYS A 165 25.84 4.75 2.45
N GLN A 166 25.43 3.59 2.97
CA GLN A 166 24.49 2.70 2.28
C GLN A 166 23.08 3.28 2.31
N GLN A 167 22.68 3.88 3.44
CA GLN A 167 21.40 4.58 3.58
C GLN A 167 21.35 5.80 2.67
N ARG A 168 22.41 6.62 2.61
CA ARG A 168 22.45 7.77 1.70
C ARG A 168 22.34 7.33 0.24
N ARG A 169 23.08 6.28 -0.14
CA ARG A 169 23.03 5.73 -1.51
C ARG A 169 21.63 5.25 -1.89
N SER A 170 20.91 4.57 -0.98
CA SER A 170 19.53 4.15 -1.25
C SER A 170 18.55 5.34 -1.32
N ILE A 171 18.84 6.43 -0.61
CA ILE A 171 18.03 7.66 -0.64
C ILE A 171 18.19 8.41 -1.96
N VAL A 172 19.41 8.53 -2.48
CA VAL A 172 19.64 9.26 -3.76
C VAL A 172 19.30 8.43 -5.00
N SER A 173 19.06 7.13 -4.87
CA SER A 173 18.66 6.29 -6.01
C SER A 173 17.37 6.81 -6.65
N GLU A 174 17.41 7.01 -7.97
CA GLU A 174 16.30 7.46 -8.82
C GLU A 174 15.85 6.37 -9.80
N GLU A 175 16.13 5.10 -9.47
CA GLU A 175 15.62 3.96 -10.22
C GLU A 175 14.10 3.88 -10.17
N ASP A 176 13.50 3.38 -11.25
CA ASP A 176 12.06 3.17 -11.37
C ASP A 176 11.54 2.28 -10.23
N ASN A 177 12.33 1.27 -9.84
CA ASN A 177 12.05 0.34 -8.76
C ASN A 177 13.29 0.16 -7.88
N CYS A 178 13.16 0.40 -6.58
CA CYS A 178 14.26 0.25 -5.62
C CYS A 178 13.91 -0.74 -4.51
N LEU A 179 14.70 -1.80 -4.36
CA LEU A 179 14.58 -2.78 -3.26
C LEU A 179 15.71 -2.58 -2.25
N VAL A 180 15.36 -2.17 -1.02
CA VAL A 180 16.31 -2.04 0.08
C VAL A 180 16.18 -3.22 1.05
N VAL A 181 17.11 -4.17 0.94
CA VAL A 181 17.18 -5.33 1.84
C VAL A 181 18.04 -4.98 3.05
N SER A 182 17.52 -5.17 4.26
CA SER A 182 18.32 -4.97 5.46
C SER A 182 17.83 -5.72 6.70
N SER A 183 18.79 -6.11 7.54
CA SER A 183 18.58 -6.83 8.80
C SER A 183 17.76 -6.03 9.81
N ALA A 184 17.21 -6.68 10.85
CA ALA A 184 16.59 -5.96 11.95
C ALA A 184 17.60 -4.98 12.60
N GLY A 185 17.13 -3.79 13.00
CA GLY A 185 17.99 -2.78 13.63
C GLY A 185 18.88 -1.94 12.68
N SER A 186 18.89 -2.22 11.38
CA SER A 186 19.70 -1.50 10.36
C SER A 186 19.27 -0.06 10.05
N GLY A 187 18.22 0.45 10.70
CA GLY A 187 17.67 1.77 10.39
C GLY A 187 16.75 1.84 9.16
N LYS A 188 16.06 0.75 8.78
CA LYS A 188 15.02 0.76 7.71
C LYS A 188 14.10 1.97 7.74
N THR A 189 13.52 2.24 8.92
CA THR A 189 12.61 3.37 9.11
C THR A 189 13.31 4.70 8.89
N SER A 190 14.58 4.82 9.32
CA SER A 190 15.41 6.02 9.08
C SER A 190 15.66 6.23 7.59
N SER A 191 15.95 5.17 6.82
CA SER A 191 16.11 5.27 5.36
C SER A 191 14.82 5.73 4.68
N ILE A 192 13.66 5.22 5.10
CA ILE A 192 12.36 5.64 4.56
C ILE A 192 12.11 7.13 4.86
N ILE A 193 12.33 7.57 6.11
CA ILE A 193 12.15 8.98 6.50
C ILE A 193 13.14 9.88 5.74
N GLY A 194 14.41 9.47 5.65
CA GLY A 194 15.44 10.18 4.89
C GLY A 194 15.07 10.30 3.41
N LYS A 195 14.52 9.24 2.79
CA LYS A 195 14.08 9.27 1.38
C LYS A 195 12.94 10.25 1.18
N VAL A 196 11.93 10.24 2.04
CA VAL A 196 10.80 11.17 1.95
C VAL A 196 11.28 12.62 2.10
N ARG A 197 12.11 12.91 3.11
CA ARG A 197 12.68 14.24 3.31
C ARG A 197 13.52 14.66 2.11
N TYR A 198 14.32 13.77 1.54
CA TYR A 198 15.11 14.07 0.35
C TYR A 198 14.22 14.42 -0.85
N LEU A 199 13.15 13.65 -1.07
CA LEU A 199 12.21 13.92 -2.16
C LEU A 199 11.52 15.30 -2.00
N ILE A 200 11.20 15.71 -0.77
CA ILE A 200 10.51 16.97 -0.52
C ILE A 200 11.49 18.15 -0.46
N ASP A 201 12.52 18.06 0.36
CA ASP A 201 13.41 19.17 0.70
C ASP A 201 14.41 19.45 -0.43
N ILE A 202 14.91 18.40 -1.08
CA ILE A 202 15.93 18.50 -2.14
C ILE A 202 15.31 18.41 -3.53
N LYS A 203 14.41 17.45 -3.76
CA LYS A 203 13.77 17.25 -5.08
C LYS A 203 12.46 18.03 -5.26
N HIS A 204 12.02 18.76 -4.23
CA HIS A 204 10.83 19.62 -4.28
C HIS A 204 9.55 18.91 -4.73
N ILE A 205 9.44 17.61 -4.46
CA ILE A 205 8.24 16.82 -4.73
C ILE A 205 7.16 17.20 -3.71
N ASN A 206 5.97 17.52 -4.22
CA ASN A 206 4.82 17.79 -3.36
C ASN A 206 4.52 16.56 -2.49
N PRO A 207 4.38 16.69 -1.15
CA PRO A 207 4.08 15.57 -0.27
C PRO A 207 2.83 14.76 -0.69
N GLN A 208 1.86 15.37 -1.37
CA GLN A 208 0.66 14.68 -1.87
C GLN A 208 0.95 13.66 -2.99
N ASN A 209 2.10 13.77 -3.66
CA ASN A 209 2.55 12.81 -4.67
C ASN A 209 3.31 11.63 -4.05
N ILE A 210 3.48 11.60 -2.73
CA ILE A 210 4.20 10.53 -2.01
C ILE A 210 3.18 9.66 -1.28
N LEU A 211 3.22 8.35 -1.54
CA LEU A 211 2.38 7.37 -0.87
C LEU A 211 3.22 6.49 0.06
N LEU A 212 2.87 6.50 1.36
CA LEU A 212 3.49 5.65 2.38
C LEU A 212 2.53 4.53 2.77
N ILE A 213 2.95 3.27 2.60
CA ILE A 213 2.14 2.10 2.95
C ILE A 213 2.90 1.23 3.95
N SER A 214 2.16 0.73 4.95
CA SER A 214 2.63 -0.26 5.92
C SER A 214 1.58 -1.35 6.13
N TYR A 215 1.98 -2.45 6.76
CA TYR A 215 1.08 -3.58 6.99
C TYR A 215 0.12 -3.35 8.17
N THR A 216 0.58 -2.66 9.23
CA THR A 216 -0.20 -2.45 10.46
C THR A 216 -0.55 -0.99 10.68
N ASN A 217 -1.68 -0.74 11.35
CA ASN A 217 -2.10 0.61 11.72
C ASN A 217 -1.04 1.29 12.61
N LYS A 218 -0.46 0.55 13.55
CA LYS A 218 0.60 1.05 14.43
C LYS A 218 1.83 1.53 13.65
N ALA A 219 2.31 0.75 12.69
CA ALA A 219 3.47 1.15 11.89
C ALA A 219 3.16 2.31 10.94
N ALA A 220 1.95 2.36 10.36
CA ALA A 220 1.50 3.50 9.56
C ALA A 220 1.40 4.80 10.38
N ALA A 221 0.85 4.71 11.59
CA ALA A 221 0.77 5.81 12.54
C ALA A 221 2.16 6.30 12.98
N GLU A 222 3.03 5.38 13.40
CA GLU A 222 4.41 5.68 13.78
C GLU A 222 5.20 6.34 12.64
N LEU A 223 5.03 5.88 11.39
CA LEU A 223 5.61 6.55 10.22
C LEU A 223 5.07 7.97 10.05
N THR A 224 3.76 8.17 10.20
CA THR A 224 3.12 9.49 10.09
C THR A 224 3.68 10.46 11.13
N GLU A 225 3.70 10.04 12.40
CA GLU A 225 4.19 10.84 13.53
C GLU A 225 5.67 11.19 13.37
N ARG A 226 6.51 10.20 12.98
CA ARG A 226 7.94 10.44 12.79
C ARG A 226 8.27 11.36 11.62
N MET A 227 7.46 11.33 10.56
CA MET A 227 7.62 12.25 9.44
C MET A 227 7.26 13.68 9.86
N ASN A 228 6.09 13.84 10.50
CA ASN A 228 5.53 15.13 10.90
C ASN A 228 5.50 16.17 9.75
N ILE A 229 5.04 15.72 8.57
CA ILE A 229 4.96 16.54 7.35
C ILE A 229 3.49 16.78 7.02
N VAL A 230 3.10 18.04 6.91
CA VAL A 230 1.73 18.43 6.57
C VAL A 230 1.34 17.86 5.20
N GLY A 231 0.18 17.22 5.14
CA GLY A 231 -0.34 16.62 3.90
C GLY A 231 0.20 15.22 3.59
N LEU A 232 1.11 14.67 4.40
CA LEU A 232 1.61 13.31 4.23
C LEU A 232 1.17 12.43 5.40
N ARG A 233 0.60 11.25 5.09
CA ARG A 233 0.26 10.25 6.10
C ARG A 233 0.58 8.84 5.63
N GLY A 234 0.94 7.98 6.57
CA GLY A 234 1.05 6.55 6.38
C GLY A 234 -0.33 5.89 6.28
N TYR A 235 -0.44 4.93 5.37
CA TYR A 235 -1.62 4.11 5.17
C TYR A 235 -1.34 2.65 5.46
N THR A 236 -2.38 1.90 5.83
CA THR A 236 -2.41 0.47 5.55
C THR A 236 -3.04 0.21 4.19
N PHE A 237 -2.76 -0.94 3.58
CA PHE A 237 -3.39 -1.35 2.32
C PHE A 237 -4.92 -1.25 2.39
N HIS A 238 -5.52 -1.78 3.45
CA HIS A 238 -6.97 -1.75 3.66
C HIS A 238 -7.51 -0.31 3.82
N LYS A 239 -6.79 0.54 4.58
CA LYS A 239 -7.22 1.92 4.77
C LYS A 239 -7.16 2.72 3.47
N LEU A 240 -6.11 2.53 2.68
CA LEU A 240 -5.97 3.14 1.35
C LEU A 240 -7.13 2.70 0.44
N ALA A 241 -7.42 1.41 0.38
CA ALA A 241 -8.50 0.87 -0.44
C ALA A 241 -9.87 1.45 -0.07
N ILE A 242 -10.20 1.51 1.22
CA ILE A 242 -11.47 2.09 1.70
C ILE A 242 -11.59 3.56 1.30
N ASP A 243 -10.50 4.33 1.42
CA ASP A 243 -10.49 5.74 1.06
C ASP A 243 -10.59 5.95 -0.46
N ILE A 244 -9.98 5.08 -1.28
CA ILE A 244 -10.15 5.07 -2.73
C ILE A 244 -11.60 4.78 -3.11
N ILE A 245 -12.21 3.75 -2.53
CA ILE A 245 -13.61 3.40 -2.81
C ILE A 245 -14.51 4.56 -2.41
N GLY A 246 -14.35 5.10 -1.20
CA GLY A 246 -15.17 6.23 -0.72
C GLY A 246 -15.11 7.43 -1.66
N LYS A 247 -13.92 7.80 -2.14
CA LYS A 247 -13.75 8.89 -3.12
C LYS A 247 -14.33 8.56 -4.50
N ALA A 248 -14.18 7.34 -4.97
CA ALA A 248 -14.63 6.95 -6.31
C ALA A 248 -16.16 6.78 -6.40
N THR A 249 -16.80 6.33 -5.32
CA THR A 249 -18.25 6.04 -5.28
C THR A 249 -19.06 7.15 -4.62
N GLY A 250 -18.41 8.09 -3.93
CA GLY A 250 -19.07 9.06 -3.04
C GLY A 250 -19.59 8.44 -1.73
N GLN A 251 -19.40 7.13 -1.52
CA GLN A 251 -19.91 6.39 -0.37
C GLN A 251 -18.88 5.43 0.19
N LYS A 252 -18.45 5.68 1.42
CA LYS A 252 -17.48 4.82 2.10
C LYS A 252 -18.09 3.47 2.50
N PRO A 253 -17.49 2.33 2.08
CA PRO A 253 -18.04 1.01 2.36
C PRO A 253 -18.02 0.71 3.86
N SER A 254 -19.04 0.01 4.35
CA SER A 254 -19.04 -0.56 5.71
C SER A 254 -18.30 -1.90 5.73
N ILE A 255 -17.40 -2.08 6.70
CA ILE A 255 -16.79 -3.38 6.96
C ILE A 255 -17.83 -4.25 7.69
N CYS A 256 -17.90 -5.55 7.36
CA CYS A 256 -18.81 -6.47 8.04
C CYS A 256 -18.46 -6.59 9.53
N ASP A 257 -19.35 -6.11 10.39
CA ASP A 257 -19.14 -6.06 11.84
C ASP A 257 -19.15 -7.46 12.49
N ASN A 258 -20.02 -8.37 12.04
CA ASN A 258 -20.18 -9.70 12.64
C ASN A 258 -19.62 -10.79 11.72
N THR A 259 -18.29 -10.81 11.59
CA THR A 259 -17.59 -11.82 10.80
C THR A 259 -17.87 -13.23 11.29
N ASP A 260 -18.05 -13.45 12.59
CA ASP A 260 -18.30 -14.78 13.15
C ASP A 260 -19.65 -15.34 12.69
N ALA A 261 -20.72 -14.55 12.72
CA ALA A 261 -22.00 -14.98 12.18
C ALA A 261 -21.94 -15.23 10.66
N LEU A 262 -21.13 -14.45 9.93
CA LEU A 262 -20.89 -14.68 8.51
C LEU A 262 -20.11 -15.98 8.28
N PHE A 263 -19.05 -16.24 9.04
CA PHE A 263 -18.26 -17.47 8.97
C PHE A 263 -19.12 -18.68 9.31
N VAL A 264 -19.92 -18.62 10.38
CA VAL A 264 -20.86 -19.70 10.75
C VAL A 264 -21.87 -19.94 9.64
N LYS A 265 -22.42 -18.88 9.04
CA LYS A 265 -23.34 -19.00 7.90
C LYS A 265 -22.66 -19.63 6.67
N ILE A 266 -21.45 -19.21 6.35
CA ILE A 266 -20.65 -19.76 5.24
C ILE A 266 -20.33 -21.23 5.52
N TYR A 267 -19.88 -21.55 6.74
CA TYR A 267 -19.55 -22.90 7.17
C TYR A 267 -20.76 -23.82 7.06
N HIS A 268 -21.93 -23.42 7.58
CA HIS A 268 -23.16 -24.20 7.43
C HIS A 268 -23.56 -24.40 5.97
N LYS A 269 -23.41 -23.36 5.13
CA LYS A 269 -23.66 -23.49 3.69
C LYS A 269 -22.69 -24.47 3.02
N LEU A 270 -21.41 -24.43 3.39
CA LEU A 270 -20.39 -25.33 2.84
C LEU A 270 -20.54 -26.76 3.35
N LEU A 271 -21.14 -26.99 4.52
CA LEU A 271 -21.46 -28.34 4.99
C LEU A 271 -22.49 -29.09 4.14
N GLU A 272 -23.22 -28.37 3.26
CA GLU A 272 -24.10 -28.99 2.25
C GLU A 272 -23.30 -29.64 1.11
N ASP A 273 -22.02 -29.28 0.95
CA ASP A 273 -21.09 -29.86 0.00
C ASP A 273 -20.38 -31.08 0.61
N GLU A 274 -20.59 -32.25 0.01
CA GLU A 274 -20.05 -33.52 0.53
C GLU A 274 -18.51 -33.60 0.47
N ASP A 275 -17.86 -32.92 -0.49
CA ASP A 275 -16.39 -32.87 -0.57
C ASP A 275 -15.81 -31.99 0.54
N PHE A 276 -16.42 -30.84 0.80
CA PHE A 276 -16.04 -29.97 1.92
C PHE A 276 -16.25 -30.67 3.27
N LYS A 277 -17.39 -31.33 3.45
CA LYS A 277 -17.74 -32.08 4.66
C LYS A 277 -16.76 -33.22 4.92
N LYS A 278 -16.39 -33.99 3.90
CA LYS A 278 -15.35 -35.03 3.99
C LYS A 278 -14.00 -34.42 4.38
N SER A 279 -13.60 -33.33 3.74
CA SER A 279 -12.34 -32.63 4.01
C SER A 279 -12.27 -32.09 5.44
N ILE A 280 -13.38 -31.57 5.98
CA ILE A 280 -13.49 -31.09 7.36
C ILE A 280 -13.38 -32.25 8.35
N VAL A 281 -14.02 -33.39 8.09
CA VAL A 281 -13.92 -34.58 8.94
C VAL A 281 -12.48 -35.10 8.96
N GLU A 282 -11.84 -35.24 7.80
CA GLU A 282 -10.43 -35.62 7.69
C GLU A 282 -9.53 -34.64 8.45
N TYR A 283 -9.73 -33.33 8.27
CA TYR A 283 -9.01 -32.30 9.02
C TYR A 283 -9.15 -32.47 10.54
N PHE A 284 -10.37 -32.66 11.06
CA PHE A 284 -10.57 -32.80 12.51
C PHE A 284 -10.04 -34.13 13.07
N VAL A 285 -10.10 -35.22 12.30
CA VAL A 285 -9.51 -36.51 12.68
C VAL A 285 -7.99 -36.40 12.79
N ASP A 286 -7.33 -35.75 11.83
CA ASP A 286 -5.88 -35.54 11.85
C ASP A 286 -5.45 -34.51 12.91
N TYR A 287 -6.29 -33.51 13.17
CA TYR A 287 -6.01 -32.46 14.16
C TYR A 287 -6.10 -32.96 15.61
N GLN A 288 -7.02 -33.90 15.90
CA GLN A 288 -7.17 -34.48 17.24
C GLN A 288 -5.95 -35.32 17.68
N VAL A 289 -5.11 -35.79 16.76
CA VAL A 289 -3.90 -36.57 17.08
C VAL A 289 -2.77 -35.68 17.65
N GLN A 290 -2.80 -34.36 17.44
CA GLN A 290 -1.79 -33.42 17.97
C GLN A 290 -2.23 -32.67 19.24
N GLU A 291 -3.45 -32.88 19.74
CA GLU A 291 -4.04 -31.98 20.75
C GLU A 291 -3.46 -32.11 22.17
N ALA A 292 -2.97 -33.28 22.57
CA ALA A 292 -2.58 -33.52 23.97
C ALA A 292 -1.36 -32.71 24.47
N ASP A 293 -0.36 -32.45 23.60
CA ASP A 293 0.91 -31.80 24.00
C ASP A 293 1.01 -30.32 23.60
N TRP A 294 0.11 -29.83 22.77
CA TRP A 294 0.16 -28.45 22.28
C TRP A 294 -0.82 -27.52 23.00
N GLU A 295 -1.98 -28.01 23.46
CA GLU A 295 -2.99 -27.18 24.12
C GLU A 295 -2.49 -26.63 25.45
N HIS A 296 -1.68 -27.40 26.20
CA HIS A 296 -1.07 -26.93 27.44
C HIS A 296 -0.12 -25.74 27.21
N ARG A 297 0.66 -25.76 26.13
CA ARG A 297 1.59 -24.67 25.75
C ARG A 297 0.92 -23.52 25.00
N LYS A 298 -0.20 -23.79 24.32
CA LYS A 298 -0.99 -22.79 23.59
C LYS A 298 -1.91 -22.02 24.52
N ASN A 299 -2.44 -22.61 25.60
CA ASN A 299 -3.30 -21.88 26.53
C ASN A 299 -2.52 -20.78 27.28
N GLU A 300 -1.27 -21.01 27.68
CA GLU A 300 -0.41 -19.96 28.25
C GLU A 300 -0.11 -18.83 27.25
N ARG A 301 0.11 -19.18 25.97
CA ARG A 301 0.44 -18.20 24.91
C ARG A 301 -0.78 -17.50 24.32
N ARG A 302 -1.94 -18.16 24.28
CA ARG A 302 -3.25 -17.58 23.91
C ARG A 302 -3.70 -16.60 24.97
N GLN A 303 -3.49 -16.89 26.25
CA GLN A 303 -3.83 -15.97 27.33
C GLN A 303 -3.02 -14.66 27.25
N GLN A 304 -1.82 -14.68 26.65
CA GLN A 304 -1.00 -13.49 26.38
C GLN A 304 -1.28 -12.81 25.02
N LEU A 305 -1.79 -13.53 24.01
CA LEU A 305 -2.06 -13.00 22.65
C LEU A 305 -3.54 -12.66 22.38
N SER A 306 -4.47 -13.18 23.20
CA SER A 306 -5.91 -12.91 23.10
C SER A 306 -6.33 -11.60 23.75
N GLU A 307 -5.42 -10.88 24.40
CA GLU A 307 -5.66 -9.53 24.92
C GLU A 307 -5.73 -8.46 23.80
N LEU A 308 -5.48 -8.84 22.54
CA LEU A 308 -5.37 -7.92 21.39
C LEU A 308 -6.45 -8.07 20.30
N LYS A 309 -7.53 -8.82 20.53
CA LYS A 309 -8.68 -8.88 19.59
C LYS A 309 -9.97 -8.53 20.31
N GLU A 310 -10.76 -7.63 19.71
CA GLU A 310 -12.09 -7.21 20.16
C GLU A 310 -12.99 -8.41 20.47
N ILE A 311 -13.05 -8.83 21.74
CA ILE A 311 -13.99 -9.85 22.21
C ILE A 311 -15.37 -9.22 22.18
N ARG A 312 -16.16 -9.50 21.14
CA ARG A 312 -17.58 -9.16 21.16
C ARG A 312 -18.29 -10.04 22.18
N LEU A 313 -19.07 -9.44 23.06
CA LEU A 313 -19.76 -10.12 24.16
C LEU A 313 -21.13 -10.58 23.69
N LYS A 314 -21.47 -11.85 23.89
CA LYS A 314 -22.80 -12.36 23.55
C LYS A 314 -23.87 -11.62 24.36
N ALA A 315 -24.91 -11.11 23.68
CA ALA A 315 -26.07 -10.55 24.36
C ALA A 315 -26.79 -11.63 25.17
N GLN A 316 -27.28 -11.27 26.36
CA GLN A 316 -27.93 -12.23 27.26
C GLN A 316 -29.33 -12.62 26.75
N PHE A 317 -29.95 -11.76 25.96
CA PHE A 317 -31.26 -11.95 25.36
C PHE A 317 -31.19 -11.66 23.85
N PRO A 318 -32.04 -12.31 23.04
CA PRO A 318 -32.15 -11.99 21.63
C PRO A 318 -32.74 -10.58 21.43
N ASP A 319 -32.58 -10.05 20.22
CA ASP A 319 -33.24 -8.81 19.81
C ASP A 319 -34.76 -8.99 19.63
N MET A 320 -35.46 -7.94 19.21
CA MET A 320 -36.92 -7.99 19.00
C MET A 320 -37.39 -9.02 17.98
N ASP A 321 -36.51 -9.46 17.07
CA ASP A 321 -36.82 -10.47 16.03
C ASP A 321 -36.42 -11.89 16.48
N GLY A 322 -35.92 -12.07 17.71
CA GLY A 322 -35.50 -13.36 18.25
C GLY A 322 -34.06 -13.75 17.87
N LYS A 323 -33.29 -12.84 17.26
CA LYS A 323 -31.93 -13.11 16.79
C LYS A 323 -30.91 -12.92 17.91
N VAL A 324 -29.98 -13.87 18.02
CA VAL A 324 -28.81 -13.74 18.90
C VAL A 324 -27.79 -12.81 18.27
N PHE A 325 -27.28 -11.84 19.03
CA PHE A 325 -26.27 -10.88 18.59
C PHE A 325 -25.16 -10.70 19.64
N TYR A 326 -24.11 -9.97 19.27
CA TYR A 326 -22.94 -9.72 20.10
C TYR A 326 -22.68 -8.21 20.17
N VAL A 327 -22.43 -7.70 21.36
CA VAL A 327 -22.18 -6.28 21.67
C VAL A 327 -20.68 -6.00 21.78
N ARG A 328 -20.28 -4.73 21.63
CA ARG A 328 -18.87 -4.31 21.61
C ARG A 328 -18.29 -4.06 22.99
N SER A 329 -19.12 -3.82 24.00
CA SER A 329 -18.65 -3.50 25.36
C SER A 329 -19.48 -4.16 26.47
N GLU A 330 -18.87 -4.31 27.67
CA GLU A 330 -19.60 -4.77 28.86
C GLU A 330 -20.73 -3.81 29.27
N GLN A 331 -20.54 -2.52 29.01
CA GLN A 331 -21.55 -1.49 29.29
C GLN A 331 -22.75 -1.64 28.35
N GLU A 332 -22.55 -1.84 27.04
CA GLU A 332 -23.64 -2.18 26.11
C GLU A 332 -24.34 -3.49 26.48
N GLN A 333 -23.61 -4.49 26.99
CA GLN A 333 -24.23 -5.73 27.45
C GLN A 333 -25.19 -5.48 28.62
N LYS A 334 -24.81 -4.57 29.54
CA LYS A 334 -25.67 -4.14 30.66
C LYS A 334 -26.86 -3.31 30.17
N ILE A 335 -26.69 -2.45 29.17
CA ILE A 335 -27.80 -1.69 28.55
C ILE A 335 -28.79 -2.66 27.90
N CYS A 336 -28.31 -3.61 27.11
CA CYS A 336 -29.13 -4.66 26.51
C CYS A 336 -29.95 -5.42 27.55
N PHE A 337 -29.31 -5.81 28.67
CA PHE A 337 -29.99 -6.45 29.79
C PHE A 337 -31.07 -5.53 30.39
N ALA A 338 -30.74 -4.27 30.65
CA ALA A 338 -31.68 -3.29 31.21
C ALA A 338 -32.89 -3.09 30.30
N LEU A 339 -32.69 -2.81 29.00
CA LEU A 339 -33.78 -2.66 28.02
C LEU A 339 -34.68 -3.90 27.97
N SER A 340 -34.08 -5.09 27.95
CA SER A 340 -34.82 -6.37 27.96
C SER A 340 -35.65 -6.54 29.23
N SER A 341 -35.08 -6.19 30.40
CA SER A 341 -35.77 -6.26 31.70
C SER A 341 -36.94 -5.27 31.83
N LEU A 342 -36.88 -4.17 31.08
CA LEU A 342 -37.91 -3.13 31.00
C LEU A 342 -38.96 -3.44 29.92
N GLY A 343 -38.87 -4.60 29.26
CA GLY A 343 -39.82 -5.04 28.25
C GLY A 343 -39.71 -4.29 26.92
N VAL A 344 -38.64 -3.51 26.72
CA VAL A 344 -38.42 -2.67 25.53
C VAL A 344 -38.02 -3.55 24.35
N LYS A 345 -38.64 -3.32 23.18
CA LYS A 345 -38.25 -3.96 21.93
C LYS A 345 -37.18 -3.13 21.25
N PHE A 346 -36.08 -3.75 20.85
CA PHE A 346 -34.99 -3.06 20.18
C PHE A 346 -34.23 -3.97 19.20
N ARG A 347 -33.49 -3.34 18.27
CA ARG A 347 -32.45 -3.95 17.43
C ARG A 347 -31.10 -3.32 17.71
N TYR A 348 -30.06 -4.12 17.69
CA TYR A 348 -28.68 -3.68 17.95
C TYR A 348 -27.94 -3.37 16.64
N GLU A 349 -27.27 -2.22 16.57
CA GLU A 349 -26.52 -1.74 15.38
C GLU A 349 -27.32 -1.79 14.07
N GLU A 350 -28.62 -1.54 14.13
CA GLU A 350 -29.47 -1.43 12.95
C GLU A 350 -29.15 -0.10 12.22
N PRO A 351 -28.98 -0.11 10.87
CA PRO A 351 -28.79 1.11 10.11
C PRO A 351 -29.82 2.18 10.44
N TYR A 352 -29.34 3.40 10.66
CA TYR A 352 -30.18 4.58 10.82
C TYR A 352 -31.10 4.74 9.61
N GLU A 353 -32.32 5.22 9.83
CA GLU A 353 -33.38 5.15 8.83
C GLU A 353 -33.14 6.05 7.61
N TYR A 354 -32.37 7.12 7.77
CA TYR A 354 -31.95 7.98 6.68
C TYR A 354 -30.53 7.61 6.19
N PRO A 355 -30.30 7.60 4.86
CA PRO A 355 -28.96 7.35 4.30
C PRO A 355 -28.05 8.53 4.67
N LEU A 356 -26.98 8.21 5.39
CA LEU A 356 -26.01 9.17 5.93
C LEU A 356 -24.56 8.84 5.56
N ALA A 357 -24.35 7.74 4.83
CA ALA A 357 -23.02 7.40 4.32
C ALA A 357 -22.55 8.47 3.33
N ASP A 358 -21.30 8.93 3.52
CA ASP A 358 -20.62 9.88 2.66
C ASP A 358 -19.17 9.41 2.42
N GLU A 359 -18.33 10.25 1.80
CA GLU A 359 -16.91 9.93 1.55
C GLU A 359 -16.10 9.70 2.85
N MET A 360 -16.51 10.31 3.96
CA MET A 360 -15.80 10.32 5.23
C MET A 360 -16.37 9.30 6.24
N HIS A 361 -17.69 9.13 6.25
CA HIS A 361 -18.48 8.36 7.20
C HIS A 361 -19.19 7.19 6.51
N SER A 362 -19.06 5.98 7.07
CA SER A 362 -19.91 4.86 6.68
C SER A 362 -21.34 5.08 7.20
N GLN A 363 -22.30 4.30 6.68
CA GLN A 363 -23.70 4.41 7.12
C GLN A 363 -23.81 4.35 8.65
N TYR A 364 -24.46 5.37 9.22
CA TYR A 364 -24.67 5.47 10.66
C TYR A 364 -25.51 4.30 11.18
N LYS A 365 -25.04 3.67 12.25
CA LYS A 365 -25.73 2.64 13.01
C LYS A 365 -25.68 3.03 14.50
N PRO A 366 -26.79 3.51 15.09
CA PRO A 366 -26.86 3.70 16.54
C PRO A 366 -26.76 2.35 17.27
N ASP A 367 -26.25 2.35 18.49
CA ASP A 367 -26.08 1.14 19.31
C ASP A 367 -27.39 0.38 19.46
N PHE A 368 -28.49 1.09 19.75
CA PHE A 368 -29.82 0.51 19.85
C PHE A 368 -30.87 1.33 19.09
N SER A 369 -31.68 0.63 18.28
CA SER A 369 -32.91 1.14 17.67
C SER A 369 -34.10 0.57 18.41
N ILE A 370 -34.85 1.42 19.11
CA ILE A 370 -35.96 1.05 19.99
C ILE A 370 -37.29 1.25 19.25
N TYR A 371 -38.15 0.25 19.34
CA TYR A 371 -39.45 0.21 18.66
C TYR A 371 -40.60 0.11 19.66
N PHE A 372 -41.62 0.93 19.47
CA PHE A 372 -42.84 0.87 20.28
C PHE A 372 -44.04 1.40 19.50
N GLU A 373 -45.24 1.00 19.92
CA GLU A 373 -46.49 1.49 19.35
C GLU A 373 -46.96 2.73 20.11
N GLN A 374 -47.30 3.79 19.38
CA GLN A 374 -47.95 4.97 19.92
C GLN A 374 -48.94 5.50 18.88
N ASP A 375 -50.20 5.70 19.28
CA ASP A 375 -51.29 6.16 18.40
C ASP A 375 -51.48 5.27 17.15
N ASP A 376 -51.49 3.94 17.33
CA ASP A 376 -51.57 2.91 16.27
C ASP A 376 -50.48 3.01 15.18
N LYS A 377 -49.35 3.64 15.50
CA LYS A 377 -48.17 3.72 14.64
C LYS A 377 -46.94 3.21 15.38
N THR A 378 -46.18 2.36 14.69
CA THR A 378 -44.85 1.97 15.15
C THR A 378 -43.91 3.17 15.06
N LYS A 379 -43.40 3.61 16.22
CA LYS A 379 -42.34 4.62 16.32
C LYS A 379 -40.99 3.96 16.52
N ARG A 380 -39.96 4.59 15.96
CA ARG A 380 -38.56 4.23 16.13
C ARG A 380 -37.84 5.38 16.82
N ILE A 381 -37.13 5.08 17.89
CA ILE A 381 -36.20 6.02 18.54
C ILE A 381 -34.85 5.35 18.72
N TYR A 382 -33.84 6.14 19.08
CA TYR A 382 -32.46 5.69 19.07
C TYR A 382 -31.82 5.88 20.43
N LEU A 383 -30.90 4.99 20.78
CA LEU A 383 -30.08 5.10 21.98
C LEU A 383 -28.62 4.89 21.60
N GLU A 384 -27.77 5.86 21.97
CA GLU A 384 -26.32 5.76 21.88
C GLU A 384 -25.64 5.69 23.24
N HIS A 385 -24.60 4.88 23.32
CA HIS A 385 -23.70 4.81 24.45
C HIS A 385 -22.32 5.40 24.11
N PHE A 386 -21.95 6.48 24.79
CA PHE A 386 -20.66 7.13 24.61
C PHE A 386 -19.67 6.67 25.67
N GLY A 387 -18.53 6.15 25.22
CA GLY A 387 -17.43 5.70 26.08
C GLY A 387 -16.63 6.84 26.71
N VAL A 388 -17.31 7.89 27.21
CA VAL A 388 -16.70 9.10 27.79
C VAL A 388 -16.98 9.21 29.29
N ASP A 389 -16.06 9.85 29.99
CA ASP A 389 -16.21 10.19 31.41
C ASP A 389 -17.10 11.43 31.62
N GLU A 390 -17.16 11.89 32.88
CA GLU A 390 -17.96 13.04 33.30
C GLU A 390 -17.54 14.38 32.68
N HIS A 391 -16.32 14.45 32.13
CA HIS A 391 -15.81 15.62 31.42
C HIS A 391 -15.94 15.48 29.91
N GLY A 392 -16.54 14.38 29.41
CA GLY A 392 -16.65 14.11 27.98
C GLY A 392 -15.34 13.63 27.35
N LEU A 393 -14.40 13.13 28.16
CA LEU A 393 -13.11 12.66 27.69
C LEU A 393 -13.11 11.14 27.50
N VAL A 394 -12.43 10.67 26.45
CA VAL A 394 -12.22 9.25 26.20
C VAL A 394 -11.09 8.70 27.09
N PRO A 395 -11.07 7.39 27.40
CA PRO A 395 -9.98 6.79 28.16
C PRO A 395 -8.61 6.96 27.51
N THR A 396 -7.55 7.08 28.30
CA THR A 396 -6.18 7.30 27.81
C THR A 396 -5.64 6.19 26.91
N TRP A 397 -6.10 4.95 27.07
CA TRP A 397 -5.74 3.83 26.19
C TRP A 397 -6.35 3.96 24.78
N PHE A 398 -7.45 4.71 24.61
CA PHE A 398 -8.14 4.88 23.34
C PHE A 398 -7.28 5.56 22.27
N ALA A 399 -6.36 6.43 22.70
CA ALA A 399 -5.37 7.08 21.84
C ALA A 399 -4.25 6.11 21.44
N LYS A 400 -3.76 5.30 22.39
CA LYS A 400 -2.67 4.33 22.18
C LYS A 400 -3.02 3.27 21.13
N ASP A 401 -4.24 2.75 21.16
CA ASP A 401 -4.70 1.72 20.21
C ASP A 401 -4.85 2.24 18.78
N LYS A 402 -5.09 3.55 18.64
CA LYS A 402 -5.26 4.22 17.36
C LYS A 402 -3.98 4.86 16.82
N GLY A 403 -2.91 4.88 17.62
CA GLY A 403 -1.63 5.50 17.25
C GLY A 403 -1.75 6.99 16.98
N ILE A 404 -2.66 7.68 17.68
CA ILE A 404 -2.87 9.13 17.58
C ILE A 404 -2.65 9.77 18.94
N THR A 405 -2.46 11.09 18.99
CA THR A 405 -2.33 11.82 20.26
C THR A 405 -3.62 11.74 21.08
N TYR A 406 -3.53 11.97 22.38
CA TYR A 406 -4.70 11.91 23.26
C TYR A 406 -5.69 13.04 22.95
N GLU A 407 -5.18 14.20 22.58
CA GLU A 407 -5.94 15.36 22.15
C GLU A 407 -6.69 15.08 20.85
N GLU A 408 -6.02 14.52 19.84
CA GLU A 408 -6.65 14.13 18.57
C GLU A 408 -7.69 13.02 18.77
N ALA A 409 -7.43 12.06 19.66
CA ALA A 409 -8.38 10.99 19.98
C ALA A 409 -9.67 11.55 20.58
N ASN A 410 -9.55 12.49 21.52
CA ASN A 410 -10.69 13.18 22.13
C ASN A 410 -11.44 14.03 21.10
N GLN A 411 -10.72 14.84 20.31
CA GLN A 411 -11.33 15.70 19.29
C GLN A 411 -12.13 14.86 18.30
N LYS A 412 -11.51 13.85 17.71
CA LYS A 412 -12.16 12.99 16.71
C LYS A 412 -13.35 12.22 17.27
N TYR A 413 -13.28 11.77 18.53
CA TYR A 413 -14.41 11.09 19.16
C TYR A 413 -15.58 12.05 19.40
N ASN A 414 -15.30 13.25 19.92
CA ASN A 414 -16.29 14.29 20.16
C ASN A 414 -16.89 14.86 18.87
N ASP A 415 -16.11 14.99 17.80
CA ASP A 415 -16.60 15.32 16.46
C ASP A 415 -17.61 14.27 15.99
N GLY A 416 -17.32 12.98 16.24
CA GLY A 416 -18.23 11.87 15.97
C GLY A 416 -19.53 11.94 16.77
N ILE A 417 -19.47 12.27 18.07
CA ILE A 417 -20.66 12.50 18.91
C ILE A 417 -21.49 13.66 18.33
N THR A 418 -20.84 14.76 17.98
CA THR A 418 -21.48 15.97 17.45
C THR A 418 -22.17 15.68 16.12
N TRP A 419 -21.50 14.99 15.21
CA TRP A 419 -22.07 14.56 13.93
C TRP A 419 -23.31 13.68 14.11
N LYS A 420 -23.25 12.69 15.04
CA LYS A 420 -24.41 11.84 15.35
C LYS A 420 -25.58 12.68 15.86
N LYS A 421 -25.36 13.57 16.83
CA LYS A 421 -26.43 14.45 17.37
C LYS A 421 -27.04 15.35 16.29
N ALA A 422 -26.19 15.98 15.47
CA ALA A 422 -26.62 16.83 14.36
C ALA A 422 -27.45 16.06 13.32
N ALA A 423 -27.15 14.78 13.08
CA ALA A 423 -27.94 13.93 12.21
C ALA A 423 -29.39 13.77 12.73
N HIS A 424 -29.56 13.46 14.03
CA HIS A 424 -30.90 13.33 14.61
C HIS A 424 -31.67 14.66 14.62
N GLU A 425 -30.99 15.77 14.90
CA GLU A 425 -31.60 17.11 14.82
C GLU A 425 -32.08 17.44 13.40
N LYS A 426 -31.23 17.18 12.39
CA LYS A 426 -31.55 17.42 10.98
C LYS A 426 -32.78 16.65 10.50
N PHE A 427 -32.94 15.40 10.92
CA PHE A 427 -34.04 14.54 10.48
C PHE A 427 -35.21 14.48 11.48
N GLY A 428 -35.14 15.23 12.58
CA GLY A 428 -36.19 15.29 13.59
C GLY A 428 -36.43 13.97 14.34
N THR A 429 -35.42 13.12 14.45
CA THR A 429 -35.51 11.84 15.15
C THR A 429 -35.10 11.96 16.62
N VAL A 430 -35.63 11.09 17.48
CA VAL A 430 -35.35 11.12 18.93
C VAL A 430 -34.11 10.28 19.24
N LEU A 431 -33.08 10.93 19.79
CA LEU A 431 -31.86 10.29 20.29
C LEU A 431 -31.80 10.38 21.82
N LEU A 432 -31.76 9.22 22.47
CA LEU A 432 -31.35 9.05 23.85
C LEU A 432 -29.83 8.79 23.90
N THR A 433 -29.18 9.27 24.94
CA THR A 433 -27.73 9.10 25.10
C THR A 433 -27.40 8.65 26.50
N THR A 434 -26.45 7.72 26.62
CA THR A 434 -25.81 7.34 27.88
C THR A 434 -24.29 7.51 27.73
N SER A 435 -23.58 7.57 28.84
CA SER A 435 -22.14 7.72 28.91
C SER A 435 -21.53 6.68 29.87
N SER A 436 -20.22 6.44 29.79
CA SER A 436 -19.55 5.60 30.78
C SER A 436 -19.65 6.19 32.20
N ALA A 437 -19.73 7.51 32.34
CA ALA A 437 -19.96 8.17 33.63
C ALA A 437 -21.27 7.72 34.31
N ASP A 438 -22.33 7.48 33.53
CA ASP A 438 -23.62 7.06 34.08
C ASP A 438 -23.55 5.72 34.83
N PHE A 439 -22.61 4.85 34.46
CA PHE A 439 -22.40 3.55 35.12
C PHE A 439 -21.67 3.65 36.47
N HIS A 440 -20.97 4.75 36.71
CA HIS A 440 -20.25 4.98 37.97
C HIS A 440 -21.13 5.66 39.02
N TYR A 441 -22.06 6.51 38.59
CA TYR A 441 -22.79 7.40 39.48
C TYR A 441 -24.31 7.18 39.51
N SER A 442 -24.86 6.34 38.63
CA SER A 442 -26.31 6.07 38.58
C SER A 442 -26.63 4.58 38.42
N ASP A 443 -27.82 4.18 38.85
CA ASP A 443 -28.39 2.91 38.41
C ASP A 443 -28.83 3.06 36.96
N ILE A 444 -28.04 2.51 36.04
CA ILE A 444 -28.30 2.57 34.61
C ILE A 444 -29.71 2.08 34.23
N ARG A 445 -30.27 1.12 34.96
CA ARG A 445 -31.63 0.63 34.70
C ARG A 445 -32.66 1.71 35.03
N HIS A 446 -32.47 2.44 36.12
CA HIS A 446 -33.32 3.57 36.49
C HIS A 446 -33.16 4.74 35.52
N THR A 447 -31.93 5.11 35.17
CA THR A 447 -31.63 6.19 34.22
C THR A 447 -32.26 5.93 32.85
N LEU A 448 -32.15 4.69 32.35
CA LEU A 448 -32.80 4.28 31.10
C LEU A 448 -34.33 4.33 31.23
N LYS A 449 -34.90 3.81 32.32
CA LYS A 449 -36.36 3.85 32.55
C LYS A 449 -36.91 5.28 32.46
N VAL A 450 -36.32 6.23 33.21
CA VAL A 450 -36.75 7.63 33.21
C VAL A 450 -36.62 8.25 31.82
N SER A 451 -35.52 7.98 31.11
CA SER A 451 -35.27 8.51 29.77
C SER A 451 -36.26 7.96 28.73
N LEU A 452 -36.58 6.67 28.82
CA LEU A 452 -37.55 5.98 27.97
C LEU A 452 -38.96 6.50 28.21
N GLU A 453 -39.38 6.62 29.48
CA GLU A 453 -40.69 7.16 29.86
C GLU A 453 -40.87 8.60 29.38
N LYS A 454 -39.82 9.44 29.53
CA LYS A 454 -39.82 10.82 29.01
C LYS A 454 -39.95 10.89 27.49
N ALA A 455 -39.41 9.90 26.77
CA ALA A 455 -39.53 9.76 25.32
C ALA A 455 -40.87 9.12 24.88
N GLY A 456 -41.75 8.76 25.82
CA GLY A 456 -43.04 8.13 25.52
C GLY A 456 -42.97 6.64 25.23
N VAL A 457 -41.84 5.99 25.52
CA VAL A 457 -41.69 4.53 25.35
C VAL A 457 -42.44 3.82 26.49
N PRO A 458 -43.37 2.90 26.19
CA PRO A 458 -44.02 2.10 27.21
C PRO A 458 -43.01 1.14 27.84
N VAL A 459 -42.86 1.24 29.17
CA VAL A 459 -41.97 0.40 29.96
C VAL A 459 -42.80 -0.58 30.78
N GLN A 460 -42.48 -1.87 30.69
CA GLN A 460 -43.12 -2.92 31.48
C GLN A 460 -42.03 -3.76 32.16
N GLU A 461 -41.93 -3.64 33.49
CA GLU A 461 -40.98 -4.44 34.25
C GLU A 461 -41.33 -5.92 34.16
N LYS A 462 -40.43 -6.70 33.53
CA LYS A 462 -40.54 -8.14 33.50
C LYS A 462 -39.85 -8.70 34.75
N LEU A 463 -40.63 -9.28 35.66
CA LEU A 463 -40.13 -10.20 36.67
C LEU A 463 -39.62 -11.45 35.93
N MET A 464 -38.35 -11.41 35.51
CA MET A 464 -37.76 -12.55 34.80
C MET A 464 -37.59 -13.71 35.78
N PRO A 465 -38.24 -14.87 35.58
CA PRO A 465 -38.27 -15.98 36.56
C PRO A 465 -36.90 -16.63 36.87
N ASN A 466 -35.80 -16.14 36.29
CA ASN A 466 -34.48 -16.73 36.38
C ASN A 466 -33.38 -15.79 36.89
N CYS A 467 -33.71 -14.58 37.39
CA CYS A 467 -32.70 -13.66 37.92
C CYS A 467 -31.91 -14.23 39.11
N MET A 468 -32.56 -14.97 40.03
CA MET A 468 -31.87 -15.55 41.20
C MET A 468 -31.01 -16.78 40.87
N THR A 469 -31.46 -17.65 39.96
CA THR A 469 -30.74 -18.86 39.55
C THR A 469 -29.43 -18.51 38.81
N TRP A 470 -29.41 -17.40 38.07
CA TRP A 470 -28.24 -16.97 37.30
C TRP A 470 -27.21 -16.17 38.09
N PHE A 471 -27.63 -15.35 39.06
CA PHE A 471 -26.70 -14.59 39.91
C PHE A 471 -25.81 -15.53 40.74
N PHE A 472 -26.34 -16.67 41.17
CA PHE A 472 -25.60 -17.73 41.88
C PHE A 472 -24.61 -18.50 41.00
N LEU A 473 -24.92 -18.73 39.71
CA LEU A 473 -23.99 -19.42 38.80
C LEU A 473 -22.71 -18.61 38.51
N LYS A 474 -22.82 -17.27 38.43
CA LYS A 474 -21.65 -16.39 38.21
C LYS A 474 -20.80 -16.20 39.48
N THR A 475 -21.40 -16.17 40.66
CA THR A 475 -20.66 -16.04 41.94
C THR A 475 -20.04 -17.35 42.42
N ALA A 476 -20.66 -18.50 42.12
CA ALA A 476 -20.07 -19.82 42.39
C ALA A 476 -18.81 -20.10 41.55
N SER A 477 -18.74 -19.57 40.32
CA SER A 477 -17.56 -19.67 39.45
C SER A 477 -16.37 -18.83 39.94
N ARG A 478 -16.60 -17.66 40.58
CA ARG A 478 -15.50 -16.82 41.13
C ARG A 478 -14.99 -17.26 42.50
N LYS A 479 -15.79 -17.97 43.31
CA LYS A 479 -15.37 -18.42 44.66
C LYS A 479 -14.68 -19.80 44.71
N ARG A 480 -14.57 -20.53 43.60
CA ARG A 480 -13.83 -21.81 43.56
C ARG A 480 -12.31 -21.67 43.33
N LEU A 481 -11.77 -20.46 43.26
CA LEU A 481 -10.34 -20.20 43.02
C LEU A 481 -9.55 -19.72 44.26
N SER A 482 -10.12 -19.77 45.48
CA SER A 482 -9.42 -19.26 46.68
C SER A 482 -9.46 -20.16 47.92
N PHE A 483 -9.79 -21.44 47.80
CA PHE A 483 -9.57 -22.41 48.89
C PHE A 483 -9.23 -23.78 48.31
N GLY A 484 -7.95 -24.13 48.37
CA GLY A 484 -7.47 -25.44 47.94
C GLY A 484 -5.98 -25.47 47.65
N LEU A 485 -5.15 -25.17 48.65
CA LEU A 485 -3.95 -25.94 49.02
C LEU A 485 -3.23 -25.21 50.17
N LEU A 486 -3.32 -25.85 51.33
CA LEU A 486 -2.27 -25.89 52.35
C LEU A 486 -0.94 -26.33 51.73
#